data_AF-A0A7S2W8M2-F1
#
_entry.id   AF-A0A7S2W8M2-F1
#
_cell.length_a   1.000
_cell.length_b   1.000
_cell.length_c   1.000
_cell.angle_alpha   90.00
_cell.angle_beta   90.00
_cell.angle_gamma   90.00
#
_symmetry.space_group_name_H-M   'P 1'
#
loop_
_entity.id
_entity.type
_entity.pdbx_description
1 polymer ?
#
loop_
_entity_poly.entity_id
_entity_poly.type
_entity_poly.pdbx_seq_one_letter_code
_entity_poly.pdbx_strand_id
1 'polypeptide(L)'
;WITLGFTPLFEWITAQQPVGVLTYPEDSLVLFAIRSIETGEYVVWEDVTNSCRQFSIPLVKQISSSVPSIESALNLVRAQEHCEGAVLVLGDTNTRYKIKSTWYLNEVKGAKYGIKLGGKSISKIDTWNVVLATENGDDLVSLASGKLSPSMVTLFVQFVEMARDKVKQLHRDMHRWAQDINLAGLASDNLVLCKNKARQLCKDAGWEQGVVESYLRSGDEPCILPLQLFLLKLCRKGQWEKIKALLLIKSTIYEEHVQSSPLVNLYLGAQLLQPFRDDEYMVIIVRGLPGSGKSTFAVTLGMYLEERGISFDICSADRFFESRKFSPCLLREAHEFCRNSMET
;
A
#
# COMPACT_ATOMS: atom_id res chain seq x y z
N TRP A 1 2.37 1.28 39.49
CA TRP A 1 2.56 0.84 38.09
C TRP A 1 3.97 1.03 37.58
N ILE A 2 4.50 2.27 37.50
CA ILE A 2 5.85 2.52 36.96
C ILE A 2 6.93 1.72 37.70
N THR A 3 6.92 1.74 39.04
CA THR A 3 7.84 0.96 39.88
C THR A 3 7.68 -0.56 39.75
N LEU A 4 6.56 -1.02 39.18
CA LEU A 4 6.25 -2.43 38.93
C LEU A 4 6.57 -2.85 37.49
N GLY A 5 7.23 -1.99 36.69
CA GLY A 5 7.57 -2.30 35.30
C GLY A 5 6.41 -2.09 34.31
N PHE A 6 5.47 -1.19 34.60
CA PHE A 6 4.37 -0.86 33.70
C PHE A 6 4.46 0.59 33.20
N THR A 7 4.05 0.80 31.95
CA THR A 7 3.97 2.12 31.31
C THR A 7 2.50 2.56 31.19
N PRO A 8 2.08 3.62 31.89
CA PRO A 8 0.81 4.29 31.63
C PRO A 8 0.86 4.99 30.26
N LEU A 9 -0.19 4.81 29.45
CA LEU A 9 -0.31 5.37 28.11
C LEU A 9 -1.38 6.45 28.11
N PHE A 10 -0.99 7.65 27.73
CA PHE A 10 -1.84 8.84 27.71
C PHE A 10 -2.01 9.36 26.29
N GLU A 11 -3.17 9.96 26.04
CA GLU A 11 -3.43 10.80 24.88
C GLU A 11 -3.29 12.27 25.31
N TRP A 12 -2.44 13.02 24.64
CA TRP A 12 -2.37 14.47 24.81
C TRP A 12 -3.34 15.13 23.85
N ILE A 13 -4.28 15.87 24.43
CA ILE A 13 -5.31 16.62 23.74
C ILE A 13 -4.97 18.09 23.88
N THR A 14 -5.01 18.85 22.78
CA THR A 14 -4.79 20.30 22.81
C THR A 14 -5.96 21.09 22.23
N ALA A 15 -6.25 22.24 22.82
CA ALA A 15 -7.21 23.22 22.34
C ALA A 15 -6.61 24.18 21.30
N GLN A 16 -5.29 24.26 21.21
CA GLN A 16 -4.61 25.24 20.34
C GLN A 16 -4.81 24.93 18.86
N GLN A 17 -4.93 23.66 18.52
CA GLN A 17 -5.10 23.21 17.13
C GLN A 17 -5.95 21.93 17.08
N PRO A 18 -6.77 21.75 16.04
CA PRO A 18 -7.53 20.52 15.88
C PRO A 18 -6.62 19.29 15.78
N VAL A 19 -7.00 18.20 16.44
CA VAL A 19 -6.38 16.88 16.24
C VAL A 19 -7.19 16.16 15.17
N GLY A 20 -6.67 16.16 13.95
CA GLY A 20 -7.43 15.70 12.78
C GLY A 20 -8.58 16.66 12.47
N VAL A 21 -9.82 16.23 12.76
CA VAL A 21 -11.05 17.03 12.60
C VAL A 21 -11.73 17.33 13.94
N LEU A 22 -11.10 16.94 15.06
CA LEU A 22 -11.63 17.16 16.39
C LEU A 22 -11.04 18.44 16.99
N THR A 23 -11.92 19.28 17.52
CA THR A 23 -11.56 20.45 18.32
C THR A 23 -11.89 20.16 19.78
N TYR A 24 -10.98 20.53 20.66
CA TYR A 24 -11.15 20.36 22.10
C TYR A 24 -11.19 21.74 22.78
N PRO A 25 -12.01 21.89 23.83
CA PRO A 25 -12.15 23.19 24.51
C PRO A 25 -10.94 23.53 25.38
N GLU A 26 -10.20 22.52 25.86
CA GLU A 26 -9.06 22.68 26.75
C GLU A 26 -7.97 21.64 26.48
N ASP A 27 -6.74 21.99 26.87
CA ASP A 27 -5.61 21.05 26.88
C ASP A 27 -5.84 20.01 27.98
N SER A 28 -5.67 18.72 27.67
CA SER A 28 -5.83 17.65 28.64
C SER A 28 -4.92 16.46 28.35
N LEU A 29 -4.52 15.75 29.40
CA LEU A 29 -3.75 14.51 29.31
C LEU A 29 -4.61 13.37 29.88
N VAL A 30 -5.08 12.48 29.00
CA VAL A 30 -6.07 11.48 29.34
C VAL A 30 -5.45 10.09 29.27
N LEU A 31 -5.49 9.34 30.37
CA LEU A 31 -5.02 7.96 30.39
C LEU A 31 -5.98 7.08 29.59
N PHE A 32 -5.48 6.19 28.74
CA PHE A 32 -6.33 5.22 28.02
C PHE A 32 -5.92 3.76 28.23
N ALA A 33 -4.70 3.50 28.71
CA ALA A 33 -4.23 2.15 28.99
C ALA A 33 -3.02 2.16 29.93
N ILE A 34 -2.72 1.00 30.52
CA ILE A 34 -1.47 0.72 31.21
C ILE A 34 -0.94 -0.59 30.65
N ARG A 35 0.35 -0.65 30.31
CA ARG A 35 0.97 -1.80 29.60
C ARG A 35 2.24 -2.28 30.31
N SER A 36 2.38 -3.58 30.51
CA SER A 36 3.61 -4.21 31.00
C SER A 36 4.77 -3.95 30.02
N ILE A 37 5.93 -3.55 30.52
CA ILE A 37 7.13 -3.34 29.70
C ILE A 37 7.71 -4.70 29.24
N GLU A 38 7.68 -5.70 30.12
CA GLU A 38 8.28 -7.01 29.87
C GLU A 38 7.41 -7.86 28.93
N THR A 39 6.12 -7.99 29.22
CA THR A 39 5.22 -8.89 28.48
C THR A 39 4.47 -8.19 27.36
N GLY A 40 4.37 -6.86 27.41
CA GLY A 40 3.54 -6.09 26.49
C GLY A 40 2.03 -6.27 26.72
N GLU A 41 1.61 -6.98 27.77
CA GLU A 41 0.20 -7.17 28.11
C GLU A 41 -0.38 -5.89 28.73
N TYR A 42 -1.68 -5.68 28.50
CA TYR A 42 -2.39 -4.55 29.10
C TYR A 42 -2.96 -4.92 30.47
N VAL A 43 -2.94 -3.97 31.39
CA VAL A 43 -3.68 -4.08 32.66
C VAL A 43 -5.18 -4.13 32.35
N VAL A 44 -5.92 -4.94 33.11
CA VAL A 44 -7.38 -5.06 32.98
C VAL A 44 -8.07 -3.74 33.30
N TRP A 45 -9.19 -3.47 32.63
CA TRP A 45 -9.85 -2.16 32.69
C TRP A 45 -10.27 -1.73 34.10
N GLU A 46 -10.67 -2.68 34.95
CA GLU A 46 -11.05 -2.41 36.34
C GLU A 46 -9.89 -1.86 37.16
N ASP A 47 -8.70 -2.46 37.05
CA ASP A 47 -7.49 -2.00 37.74
C ASP A 47 -7.01 -0.63 37.24
N VAL A 48 -7.12 -0.39 35.93
CA VAL A 48 -6.86 0.94 35.34
C VAL A 48 -7.81 1.97 35.95
N THR A 49 -9.12 1.64 36.01
CA THR A 49 -10.15 2.53 36.55
C THR A 49 -9.94 2.84 38.02
N ASN A 50 -9.63 1.81 38.83
CA ASN A 50 -9.35 1.95 40.25
C ASN A 50 -8.11 2.81 40.48
N SER A 51 -7.07 2.63 39.69
CA SER A 51 -5.85 3.45 39.74
C SER A 51 -6.15 4.91 39.39
N CYS A 52 -6.89 5.17 38.31
CA CYS A 52 -7.25 6.54 37.95
C CYS A 52 -8.09 7.24 39.03
N ARG A 53 -9.04 6.52 39.63
CA ARG A 53 -9.83 7.05 40.75
C ARG A 53 -8.96 7.37 41.97
N GLN A 54 -8.05 6.47 42.33
CA GLN A 54 -7.16 6.65 43.48
C GLN A 54 -6.26 7.88 43.33
N PHE A 55 -5.71 8.10 42.13
CA PHE A 55 -4.75 9.17 41.86
C PHE A 55 -5.37 10.40 41.21
N SER A 56 -6.71 10.45 41.07
CA SER A 56 -7.44 11.53 40.39
C SER A 56 -6.91 11.83 38.98
N ILE A 57 -6.55 10.77 38.24
CA ILE A 57 -6.04 10.87 36.86
C ILE A 57 -7.22 10.84 35.88
N PRO A 58 -7.32 11.78 34.93
CA PRO A 58 -8.33 11.72 33.86
C PRO A 58 -8.23 10.41 33.06
N LEU A 59 -9.35 9.71 32.95
CA LEU A 59 -9.46 8.44 32.23
C LEU A 59 -10.33 8.62 30.98
N VAL A 60 -9.96 7.95 29.88
CA VAL A 60 -10.74 7.95 28.66
C VAL A 60 -12.18 7.48 28.93
N LYS A 61 -13.15 8.13 28.30
CA LYS A 61 -14.57 7.82 28.48
C LYS A 61 -14.88 6.40 27.99
N GLN A 62 -15.48 5.60 28.84
CA GLN A 62 -16.07 4.31 28.45
C GLN A 62 -17.43 4.56 27.80
N ILE A 63 -17.63 4.04 26.59
CA ILE A 63 -18.91 4.16 25.86
C ILE A 63 -19.91 3.10 26.32
N SER A 64 -19.45 1.86 26.46
CA SER A 64 -20.23 0.75 27.01
C SER A 64 -19.32 -0.21 27.77
N SER A 65 -19.83 -0.81 28.84
CA SER A 65 -19.13 -1.87 29.59
C SER A 65 -19.19 -3.23 28.89
N SER A 66 -20.22 -3.46 28.07
CA SER A 66 -20.36 -4.68 27.28
C SER A 66 -21.20 -4.43 26.03
N VAL A 67 -21.01 -5.28 25.03
CA VAL A 67 -21.79 -5.29 23.80
C VAL A 67 -22.03 -6.75 23.42
N PRO A 68 -23.24 -7.10 22.91
CA PRO A 68 -23.60 -8.51 22.69
C PRO A 68 -22.87 -9.12 21.49
N SER A 69 -22.38 -8.30 20.56
CA SER A 69 -21.65 -8.76 19.36
C SER A 69 -20.72 -7.66 18.83
N ILE A 70 -19.74 -8.08 18.02
CA ILE A 70 -18.86 -7.16 17.28
C ILE A 70 -19.69 -6.25 16.37
N GLU A 71 -20.74 -6.78 15.74
CA GLU A 71 -21.65 -5.98 14.90
C GLU A 71 -22.35 -4.89 15.69
N SER A 72 -22.81 -5.19 16.90
CA SER A 72 -23.42 -4.20 17.79
C SER A 72 -22.43 -3.11 18.19
N ALA A 73 -21.17 -3.49 18.47
CA ALA A 73 -20.09 -2.55 18.74
C ALA A 73 -19.82 -1.63 17.54
N LEU A 74 -19.74 -2.20 16.34
CA LEU A 74 -19.54 -1.46 15.10
C LEU A 74 -20.67 -0.46 14.87
N ASN A 75 -21.93 -0.90 15.01
CA ASN A 75 -23.10 -0.04 14.81
C ASN A 75 -23.13 1.10 15.84
N LEU A 76 -22.84 0.80 17.11
CA LEU A 76 -22.78 1.79 18.18
C LEU A 76 -21.74 2.89 17.89
N VAL A 77 -20.52 2.49 17.53
CA VAL A 77 -19.42 3.44 17.29
C VAL A 77 -19.61 4.21 15.98
N ARG A 78 -20.08 3.53 14.93
CA ARG A 78 -20.31 4.15 13.61
C ARG A 78 -21.40 5.20 13.61
N ALA A 79 -22.36 5.10 14.52
CA ALA A 79 -23.45 6.06 14.71
C ALA A 79 -23.05 7.29 15.54
N GLN A 80 -21.87 7.30 16.16
CA GLN A 80 -21.43 8.47 16.92
C GLN A 80 -20.97 9.60 16.01
N GLU A 81 -21.23 10.83 16.44
CA GLU A 81 -20.79 12.07 15.82
C GLU A 81 -19.84 12.81 16.75
N HIS A 82 -19.02 13.70 16.19
CA HIS A 82 -18.07 14.53 16.94
C HIS A 82 -17.05 13.75 17.78
N CYS A 83 -16.77 12.50 17.41
CA CYS A 83 -15.70 11.69 17.98
C CYS A 83 -15.00 10.89 16.90
N GLU A 84 -13.71 10.60 17.10
CA GLU A 84 -12.94 9.78 16.16
C GLU A 84 -13.47 8.34 16.10
N GLY A 85 -13.84 7.77 17.25
CA GLY A 85 -14.29 6.41 17.36
C GLY A 85 -14.06 5.83 18.76
N ALA A 86 -13.82 4.53 18.83
CA ALA A 86 -13.63 3.80 20.07
C ALA A 86 -12.57 2.69 19.92
N VAL A 87 -12.10 2.20 21.07
CA VAL A 87 -11.31 0.97 21.16
C VAL A 87 -12.21 -0.14 21.69
N LEU A 88 -12.43 -1.18 20.89
CA LEU A 88 -13.06 -2.41 21.33
C LEU A 88 -12.02 -3.29 22.00
N VAL A 89 -12.31 -3.76 23.22
CA VAL A 89 -11.49 -4.72 23.95
C VAL A 89 -12.24 -6.05 24.02
N LEU A 90 -11.63 -7.12 23.53
CA LEU A 90 -12.16 -8.47 23.68
C LEU A 90 -11.81 -8.99 25.07
N GLY A 91 -12.81 -9.25 25.91
CA GLY A 91 -12.60 -9.51 27.34
C GLY A 91 -11.83 -10.79 27.67
N ASP A 92 -11.86 -11.78 26.78
CA ASP A 92 -11.19 -13.08 26.93
C ASP A 92 -9.67 -13.01 26.67
N THR A 93 -9.27 -12.23 25.68
CA THR A 93 -7.88 -12.14 25.21
C THR A 93 -7.22 -10.80 25.55
N ASN A 94 -8.00 -9.83 26.01
CA ASN A 94 -7.60 -8.42 26.14
C ASN A 94 -7.09 -7.81 24.82
N THR A 95 -7.47 -8.40 23.68
CA THR A 95 -7.12 -7.92 22.34
C THR A 95 -7.88 -6.64 22.04
N ARG A 96 -7.22 -5.68 21.42
CA ARG A 96 -7.76 -4.34 21.17
C ARG A 96 -7.90 -4.05 19.68
N TYR A 97 -9.07 -3.54 19.28
CA TYR A 97 -9.36 -3.11 17.92
C TYR A 97 -9.81 -1.65 17.92
N LYS A 98 -9.33 -0.86 16.98
CA LYS A 98 -9.83 0.50 16.76
C LYS A 98 -11.02 0.46 15.82
N ILE A 99 -12.12 1.10 16.21
CA ILE A 99 -13.29 1.32 15.36
C ILE A 99 -13.43 2.83 15.21
N LYS A 100 -13.44 3.34 13.99
CA LYS A 100 -13.66 4.76 13.72
C LYS A 100 -15.14 5.03 13.46
N SER A 101 -15.63 6.20 13.86
CA SER A 101 -17.00 6.61 13.58
C SER A 101 -17.18 6.95 12.10
N THR A 102 -18.41 6.83 11.58
CA THR A 102 -18.69 7.18 10.19
C THR A 102 -18.52 8.69 9.96
N TRP A 103 -18.92 9.48 10.96
CA TRP A 103 -18.76 10.93 10.96
C TRP A 103 -17.30 11.33 10.80
N TYR A 104 -16.41 10.83 11.65
CA TYR A 104 -14.99 11.19 11.62
C TYR A 104 -14.34 10.83 10.29
N LEU A 105 -14.62 9.62 9.82
CA LEU A 105 -14.12 9.14 8.55
C LEU A 105 -14.64 9.98 7.37
N ASN A 106 -15.82 10.60 7.46
CA ASN A 106 -16.33 11.49 6.42
C ASN A 106 -15.73 12.89 6.51
N GLU A 107 -15.61 13.45 7.71
CA GLU A 107 -15.01 14.76 7.95
C GLU A 107 -13.52 14.78 7.57
N VAL A 108 -12.75 13.76 7.97
CA VAL A 108 -11.33 13.63 7.59
C VAL A 108 -11.17 13.61 6.08
N LYS A 109 -12.07 12.95 5.34
CA LYS A 109 -12.01 12.99 3.87
C LYS A 109 -12.25 14.39 3.31
N GLY A 110 -13.27 15.06 3.84
CA GLY A 110 -13.69 16.37 3.37
C GLY A 110 -12.60 17.41 3.62
N ALA A 111 -12.08 17.44 4.85
CA ALA A 111 -11.08 18.40 5.29
C ALA A 111 -9.70 18.15 4.64
N LYS A 112 -9.22 16.90 4.59
CA LYS A 112 -7.84 16.62 4.15
C LYS A 112 -7.69 16.37 2.65
N TYR A 113 -8.66 15.72 2.01
CA TYR A 113 -8.48 15.22 0.64
C TYR A 113 -9.50 15.76 -0.35
N GLY A 114 -10.53 16.47 0.11
CA GLY A 114 -11.67 16.85 -0.72
C GLY A 114 -12.39 15.65 -1.33
N ILE A 115 -12.26 14.47 -0.71
CA ILE A 115 -12.87 13.22 -1.20
C ILE A 115 -14.25 13.10 -0.55
N LYS A 116 -15.29 12.80 -1.32
CA LYS A 116 -16.58 12.37 -0.78
C LYS A 116 -16.85 10.95 -1.27
N LEU A 117 -16.59 9.95 -0.44
CA LEU A 117 -17.05 8.58 -0.73
C LEU A 117 -18.58 8.52 -0.53
N GLY A 118 -19.34 9.07 -1.46
CA GLY A 118 -20.81 8.94 -1.49
C GLY A 118 -21.26 7.54 -1.90
N GLY A 119 -22.52 7.21 -1.65
CA GLY A 119 -23.17 6.00 -2.19
C GLY A 119 -22.85 4.68 -1.49
N LYS A 120 -23.62 3.64 -1.87
CA LYS A 120 -23.53 2.26 -1.36
C LYS A 120 -22.35 1.45 -1.93
N SER A 121 -21.68 1.96 -2.97
CA SER A 121 -20.55 1.31 -3.63
C SER A 121 -19.32 2.23 -3.67
N ILE A 122 -18.14 1.66 -3.90
CA ILE A 122 -16.92 2.42 -4.15
C ILE A 122 -16.72 2.62 -5.64
N SER A 123 -16.48 3.85 -6.07
CA SER A 123 -16.17 4.12 -7.49
C SER A 123 -14.69 3.84 -7.81
N LYS A 124 -14.34 3.82 -9.10
CA LYS A 124 -12.93 3.73 -9.51
C LYS A 124 -12.09 4.90 -9.01
N ILE A 125 -12.65 6.12 -9.07
CA ILE A 125 -11.94 7.30 -8.61
C ILE A 125 -11.71 7.27 -7.10
N ASP A 126 -12.68 6.75 -6.35
CA ASP A 126 -12.57 6.51 -4.92
C ASP A 126 -11.49 5.48 -4.58
N THR A 127 -11.41 4.40 -5.36
CA THR A 127 -10.36 3.39 -5.22
C THR A 127 -8.97 4.03 -5.37
N TRP A 128 -8.75 4.81 -6.43
CA TRP A 128 -7.47 5.47 -6.67
C TRP A 128 -7.15 6.58 -5.65
N ASN A 129 -8.18 7.27 -5.16
CA ASN A 129 -8.05 8.19 -4.03
C ASN A 129 -7.49 7.47 -2.78
N VAL A 130 -7.97 6.24 -2.49
CA VAL A 130 -7.46 5.42 -1.38
C VAL A 130 -6.01 5.00 -1.65
N VAL A 131 -5.69 4.56 -2.87
CA VAL A 131 -4.33 4.16 -3.26
C VAL A 131 -3.34 5.30 -3.06
N LEU A 132 -3.68 6.50 -3.54
CA LEU A 132 -2.77 7.64 -3.63
C LEU A 132 -2.72 8.51 -2.37
N ALA A 133 -3.50 8.20 -1.34
CA ALA A 133 -3.45 8.91 -0.06
C ALA A 133 -2.08 8.75 0.61
N THR A 134 -1.44 9.88 0.92
CA THR A 134 -0.11 9.98 1.55
C THR A 134 -0.12 9.65 3.03
N GLU A 135 -1.15 10.13 3.74
CA GLU A 135 -1.34 9.99 5.18
C GLU A 135 -2.67 9.27 5.43
N ASN A 136 -2.79 8.50 6.52
CA ASN A 136 -4.03 7.80 6.93
C ASN A 136 -4.63 6.90 5.84
N GLY A 137 -3.77 6.33 4.99
CA GLY A 137 -4.18 5.46 3.90
C GLY A 137 -4.87 4.19 4.39
N ASP A 138 -4.61 3.77 5.63
CA ASP A 138 -5.25 2.64 6.32
C ASP A 138 -6.70 2.94 6.73
N ASP A 139 -6.99 4.13 7.26
CA ASP A 139 -8.35 4.56 7.60
C ASP A 139 -9.25 4.59 6.34
N LEU A 140 -8.71 5.10 5.22
CA LEU A 140 -9.41 5.12 3.94
C LEU A 140 -9.62 3.71 3.37
N VAL A 141 -8.66 2.80 3.53
CA VAL A 141 -8.80 1.38 3.15
C VAL A 141 -9.90 0.72 3.97
N SER A 142 -9.85 0.85 5.30
CA SER A 142 -10.83 0.25 6.22
C SER A 142 -12.26 0.67 5.87
N LEU A 143 -12.44 1.95 5.57
CA LEU A 143 -13.72 2.51 5.20
C LEU A 143 -14.21 2.07 3.82
N ALA A 144 -13.32 2.05 2.83
CA ALA A 144 -13.61 1.51 1.51
C ALA A 144 -14.04 0.05 1.60
N SER A 145 -13.30 -0.75 2.38
CA SER A 145 -13.63 -2.16 2.66
C SER A 145 -14.99 -2.32 3.32
N GLY A 146 -15.42 -1.38 4.17
CA GLY A 146 -16.76 -1.38 4.77
C GLY A 146 -17.92 -1.26 3.77
N LYS A 147 -17.65 -0.87 2.52
CA LYS A 147 -18.64 -0.81 1.42
C LYS A 147 -18.60 -2.02 0.48
N LEU A 148 -17.68 -2.95 0.70
CA LEU A 148 -17.44 -4.10 -0.17
C LEU A 148 -18.04 -5.36 0.46
N SER A 149 -18.36 -6.35 -0.38
CA SER A 149 -18.64 -7.69 0.12
C SER A 149 -17.37 -8.31 0.74
N PRO A 150 -17.49 -9.26 1.69
CA PRO A 150 -16.33 -9.88 2.32
C PRO A 150 -15.31 -10.46 1.32
N SER A 151 -15.78 -11.05 0.21
CA SER A 151 -14.91 -11.57 -0.86
C SER A 151 -14.13 -10.48 -1.59
N MET A 152 -14.72 -9.29 -1.73
CA MET A 152 -14.10 -8.15 -2.43
C MET A 152 -13.12 -7.38 -1.54
N VAL A 153 -13.28 -7.44 -0.21
CA VAL A 153 -12.37 -6.76 0.73
C VAL A 153 -10.94 -7.25 0.55
N THR A 154 -10.72 -8.56 0.50
CA THR A 154 -9.37 -9.13 0.33
C THR A 154 -8.74 -8.69 -0.99
N LEU A 155 -9.49 -8.77 -2.09
CA LEU A 155 -9.01 -8.35 -3.42
C LEU A 155 -8.71 -6.85 -3.47
N PHE A 156 -9.55 -6.03 -2.84
CA PHE A 156 -9.34 -4.59 -2.75
C PHE A 156 -8.07 -4.23 -1.97
N VAL A 157 -7.88 -4.83 -0.79
CA VAL A 157 -6.68 -4.58 0.03
C VAL A 157 -5.42 -4.98 -0.72
N GLN A 158 -5.40 -6.16 -1.33
CA GLN A 158 -4.29 -6.63 -2.16
C GLN A 158 -4.01 -5.69 -3.34
N PHE A 159 -5.05 -5.20 -4.01
CA PHE A 159 -4.91 -4.21 -5.08
C PHE A 159 -4.30 -2.90 -4.56
N VAL A 160 -4.80 -2.38 -3.42
CA VAL A 160 -4.29 -1.12 -2.86
C VAL A 160 -2.82 -1.23 -2.47
N GLU A 161 -2.43 -2.32 -1.82
CA GLU A 161 -1.04 -2.58 -1.45
C GLU A 161 -0.14 -2.67 -2.69
N MET A 162 -0.53 -3.48 -3.67
CA MET A 162 0.21 -3.61 -4.93
C MET A 162 0.35 -2.27 -5.64
N ALA A 163 -0.73 -1.51 -5.77
CA ALA A 163 -0.71 -0.21 -6.46
C ALA A 163 0.15 0.81 -5.72
N ARG A 164 0.11 0.84 -4.38
CA ARG A 164 0.99 1.70 -3.56
C ARG A 164 2.45 1.34 -3.76
N ASP A 165 2.78 0.06 -3.84
CA ASP A 165 4.17 -0.37 -4.09
C ASP A 165 4.64 0.01 -5.49
N LYS A 166 3.76 -0.04 -6.50
CA LYS A 166 4.07 0.48 -7.83
C LYS A 166 4.27 2.00 -7.85
N VAL A 167 3.48 2.76 -7.08
CA VAL A 167 3.69 4.22 -6.94
C VAL A 167 5.04 4.51 -6.28
N LYS A 168 5.41 3.77 -5.21
CA LYS A 168 6.73 3.89 -4.58
C LYS A 168 7.86 3.50 -5.53
N GLN A 169 7.66 2.48 -6.36
CA GLN A 169 8.65 2.09 -7.38
C GLN A 169 8.83 3.21 -8.40
N LEU A 170 7.75 3.74 -8.96
CA LEU A 170 7.80 4.86 -9.90
C LEU A 170 8.49 6.09 -9.29
N HIS A 171 8.23 6.37 -8.01
CA HIS A 171 8.91 7.43 -7.27
C HIS A 171 10.43 7.21 -7.20
N ARG A 172 10.89 6.00 -6.88
CA ARG A 172 12.32 5.65 -6.88
C ARG A 172 12.94 5.78 -8.27
N ASP A 173 12.24 5.33 -9.31
CA ASP A 173 12.73 5.40 -10.69
C ASP A 173 12.84 6.86 -11.16
N MET A 174 11.86 7.69 -10.85
CA MET A 174 11.90 9.14 -11.11
C MET A 174 13.05 9.83 -10.34
N HIS A 175 13.30 9.44 -9.10
CA HIS A 175 14.40 9.97 -8.31
C HIS A 175 15.76 9.60 -8.90
N ARG A 176 15.96 8.32 -9.22
CA ARG A 176 17.19 7.83 -9.86
C ARG A 176 17.44 8.53 -11.20
N TRP A 177 16.40 8.66 -12.03
CA TRP A 177 16.49 9.41 -13.28
C TRP A 177 16.98 10.85 -13.06
N ALA A 178 16.45 11.56 -12.06
CA ALA A 178 16.90 12.91 -11.77
C ALA A 178 18.35 12.99 -11.28
N GLN A 179 18.80 12.00 -10.50
CA GLN A 179 20.21 11.86 -10.11
C GLN A 179 21.12 11.64 -11.33
N ASP A 180 20.72 10.76 -12.25
CA ASP A 180 21.47 10.49 -13.48
C ASP A 180 21.60 11.75 -14.34
N ILE A 181 20.54 12.58 -14.44
CA ILE A 181 20.59 13.88 -15.12
C ILE A 181 21.57 14.85 -14.42
N ASN A 182 21.59 14.88 -13.09
CA ASN A 182 22.53 15.71 -12.34
C ASN A 182 23.98 15.25 -12.56
N LEU A 183 24.26 13.95 -12.50
CA LEU A 183 25.58 13.38 -12.76
C LEU A 183 26.06 13.66 -14.18
N ALA A 184 25.20 13.47 -15.19
CA ALA A 184 25.52 13.80 -16.57
C ALA A 184 25.80 15.30 -16.77
N GLY A 185 25.04 16.15 -16.08
CA GLY A 185 25.24 17.60 -16.09
C GLY A 185 26.57 18.04 -15.48
N LEU A 186 27.00 17.39 -14.39
CA LEU A 186 28.31 17.60 -13.77
C LEU A 186 29.45 17.10 -14.66
N ALA A 187 29.30 15.91 -15.26
CA ALA A 187 30.33 15.34 -16.13
C ALA A 187 30.54 16.12 -17.44
N SER A 188 29.56 16.91 -17.86
CA SER A 188 29.61 17.72 -19.09
C SER A 188 29.83 19.22 -18.85
N ASP A 189 30.05 19.64 -17.60
CA ASP A 189 30.09 21.05 -17.18
C ASP A 189 28.89 21.90 -17.68
N ASN A 190 27.73 21.26 -17.94
CA ASN A 190 26.55 21.92 -18.48
C ASN A 190 25.23 21.36 -17.93
N LEU A 191 25.11 21.39 -16.60
CA LEU A 191 23.91 20.95 -15.87
C LEU A 191 22.62 21.61 -16.37
N VAL A 192 22.68 22.89 -16.76
CA VAL A 192 21.52 23.64 -17.26
C VAL A 192 20.99 23.03 -18.56
N LEU A 193 21.89 22.72 -19.52
CA LEU A 193 21.50 22.09 -20.79
C LEU A 193 20.90 20.70 -20.56
N CYS A 194 21.51 19.86 -19.71
CA CYS A 194 20.99 18.53 -19.38
C CYS A 194 19.59 18.60 -18.79
N LYS A 195 19.36 19.49 -17.81
CA LYS A 195 18.03 19.69 -17.22
C LYS A 195 17.02 20.23 -18.24
N ASN A 196 17.41 21.14 -19.14
CA ASN A 196 16.52 21.64 -20.19
C ASN A 196 16.12 20.55 -21.19
N LYS A 197 17.06 19.70 -21.60
CA LYS A 197 16.77 18.56 -22.47
C LYS A 197 15.85 17.55 -21.78
N ALA A 198 16.11 17.25 -20.50
CA ALA A 198 15.26 16.39 -19.70
C ALA A 198 13.82 16.92 -19.59
N ARG A 199 13.63 18.23 -19.32
CA ARG A 199 12.32 18.88 -19.31
C ARG A 199 11.58 18.72 -20.63
N GLN A 200 12.26 18.96 -21.74
CA GLN A 200 11.65 18.86 -23.07
C GLN A 200 11.21 17.43 -23.36
N LEU A 201 12.05 16.44 -23.08
CA LEU A 201 11.70 15.02 -23.24
C LEU A 201 10.49 14.61 -22.38
N CYS A 202 10.45 15.04 -21.11
CA CYS A 202 9.32 14.75 -20.23
C CYS A 202 8.04 15.44 -20.72
N LYS A 203 8.13 16.68 -21.20
CA LYS A 203 7.00 17.42 -21.77
C LYS A 203 6.45 16.70 -23.02
N ASP A 204 7.33 16.23 -23.90
CA ASP A 204 6.96 15.50 -25.11
C ASP A 204 6.32 14.14 -24.78
N ALA A 205 6.77 13.49 -23.70
CA ALA A 205 6.14 12.30 -23.13
C ALA A 205 4.84 12.59 -22.33
N GLY A 206 4.42 13.86 -22.22
CA GLY A 206 3.17 14.26 -21.58
C GLY A 206 3.21 14.36 -20.05
N TRP A 207 4.40 14.45 -19.45
CA TRP A 207 4.55 14.69 -18.01
C TRP A 207 4.22 16.13 -17.65
N GLU A 208 3.65 16.32 -16.46
CA GLU A 208 3.41 17.65 -15.92
C GLU A 208 4.72 18.28 -15.43
N GLN A 209 4.99 19.50 -15.90
CA GLN A 209 6.23 20.22 -15.61
C GLN A 209 6.48 20.35 -14.10
N GLY A 210 5.44 20.56 -13.27
CA GLY A 210 5.58 20.66 -11.82
C GLY A 210 6.14 19.39 -11.18
N VAL A 211 5.77 18.21 -11.67
CA VAL A 211 6.33 16.92 -11.20
C VAL A 211 7.80 16.85 -11.56
N VAL A 212 8.11 17.09 -12.84
CA VAL A 212 9.49 17.02 -13.35
C VAL A 212 10.41 17.98 -12.60
N GLU A 213 9.97 19.22 -12.39
CA GLU A 213 10.70 20.22 -11.63
C GLU A 213 10.93 19.79 -10.18
N SER A 214 9.95 19.14 -9.54
CA SER A 214 10.14 18.66 -8.18
C SER A 214 11.33 17.69 -8.09
N TYR A 215 11.40 16.68 -8.97
CA TYR A 215 12.51 15.72 -8.97
C TYR A 215 13.84 16.34 -9.40
N LEU A 216 13.87 17.24 -10.38
CA LEU A 216 15.11 17.88 -10.84
C LEU A 216 15.67 18.92 -9.84
N ARG A 217 14.85 19.41 -8.90
CA ARG A 217 15.26 20.38 -7.87
C ARG A 217 15.60 19.71 -6.54
N SER A 218 14.88 18.66 -6.19
CA SER A 218 15.16 17.87 -5.01
C SER A 218 16.57 17.30 -5.13
N GLY A 219 17.41 17.58 -4.13
CA GLY A 219 18.73 16.96 -4.01
C GLY A 219 18.59 15.47 -3.72
N ASP A 220 18.95 15.06 -2.50
CA ASP A 220 19.04 13.64 -2.18
C ASP A 220 17.68 12.98 -1.89
N GLU A 221 16.61 13.73 -1.58
CA GLU A 221 15.30 13.16 -1.30
C GLU A 221 14.13 13.99 -1.89
N PRO A 222 13.57 13.59 -3.05
CA PRO A 222 12.37 14.20 -3.58
C PRO A 222 11.13 13.86 -2.78
N CYS A 223 10.22 14.82 -2.68
CA CYS A 223 8.90 14.59 -2.11
C CYS A 223 8.07 13.74 -3.10
N ILE A 224 7.41 12.69 -2.61
CA ILE A 224 6.51 11.83 -3.42
C ILE A 224 5.19 12.52 -3.78
N LEU A 225 4.80 13.55 -3.01
CA LEU A 225 3.50 14.22 -3.12
C LEU A 225 3.20 14.78 -4.53
N PRO A 226 4.12 15.48 -5.23
CA PRO A 226 3.86 15.95 -6.59
C PRO A 226 3.51 14.82 -7.56
N LEU A 227 4.15 13.65 -7.44
CA LEU A 227 3.84 12.47 -8.26
C LEU A 227 2.43 11.94 -7.95
N GLN A 228 2.07 11.82 -6.67
CA GLN A 228 0.72 11.36 -6.29
C GLN A 228 -0.37 12.32 -6.76
N LEU A 229 -0.16 13.64 -6.66
CA LEU A 229 -1.10 14.65 -7.15
C LEU A 229 -1.27 14.57 -8.68
N PHE A 230 -0.19 14.32 -9.41
CA PHE A 230 -0.24 14.09 -10.84
C PHE A 230 -1.03 12.83 -11.20
N LEU A 231 -0.74 11.70 -10.55
CA LEU A 231 -1.49 10.46 -10.76
C LEU A 231 -2.98 10.67 -10.44
N LEU A 232 -3.29 11.37 -9.35
CA LEU A 232 -4.66 11.68 -8.96
C LEU A 232 -5.37 12.56 -10.00
N LYS A 233 -4.67 13.52 -10.60
CA LYS A 233 -5.18 14.34 -11.70
C LYS A 233 -5.47 13.50 -12.94
N LEU A 234 -4.64 12.51 -13.27
CA LEU A 234 -4.93 11.54 -14.34
C LEU A 234 -6.19 10.72 -14.02
N CYS A 235 -6.35 10.27 -12.77
CA CYS A 235 -7.54 9.53 -12.32
C CYS A 235 -8.81 10.36 -12.50
N ARG A 236 -8.78 11.62 -12.06
CA ARG A 236 -9.89 12.58 -12.19
C ARG A 236 -10.28 12.84 -13.65
N LYS A 237 -9.32 12.76 -14.57
CA LYS A 237 -9.56 12.89 -16.02
C LYS A 237 -9.95 11.57 -16.70
N GLY A 238 -10.06 10.47 -15.95
CA GLY A 238 -10.35 9.15 -16.50
C GLY A 238 -9.23 8.58 -17.39
N GLN A 239 -7.98 9.06 -17.24
CA GLN A 239 -6.84 8.62 -18.04
C GLN A 239 -6.23 7.32 -17.50
N TRP A 240 -7.05 6.28 -17.35
CA TRP A 240 -6.70 5.01 -16.70
C TRP A 240 -5.56 4.28 -17.40
N GLU A 241 -5.55 4.25 -18.73
CA GLU A 241 -4.48 3.58 -19.48
C GLU A 241 -3.12 4.25 -19.29
N LYS A 242 -3.09 5.58 -19.10
CA LYS A 242 -1.84 6.27 -18.74
C LYS A 242 -1.36 5.87 -17.35
N ILE A 243 -2.27 5.74 -16.39
CA ILE A 243 -1.91 5.32 -15.02
C ILE A 243 -1.37 3.89 -15.04
N LYS A 244 -2.05 2.97 -15.74
CA LYS A 244 -1.61 1.57 -15.88
C LYS A 244 -0.25 1.48 -16.54
N ALA A 245 -0.02 2.24 -17.61
CA ALA A 245 1.28 2.31 -18.28
C ALA A 245 2.38 2.85 -17.36
N LEU A 246 2.10 3.91 -16.61
CA LEU A 246 3.06 4.51 -15.67
C LEU A 246 3.40 3.58 -14.50
N LEU A 247 2.41 2.84 -13.99
CA LEU A 247 2.57 1.97 -12.82
C LEU A 247 2.90 0.51 -13.20
N LEU A 248 2.92 0.20 -14.48
CA LEU A 248 3.07 -1.16 -15.01
C LEU A 248 2.07 -2.14 -14.35
N ILE A 249 0.84 -1.67 -14.12
CA ILE A 249 -0.23 -2.47 -13.53
C ILE A 249 -0.96 -3.17 -14.67
N LYS A 250 -0.87 -4.51 -14.71
CA LYS A 250 -1.76 -5.33 -15.54
C LYS A 250 -3.18 -5.19 -14.98
N SER A 251 -4.20 -5.16 -15.84
CA SER A 251 -5.60 -5.21 -15.43
C SER A 251 -5.79 -6.32 -14.39
N THR A 252 -6.11 -5.92 -13.16
CA THR A 252 -6.34 -6.85 -12.06
C THR A 252 -7.79 -7.28 -12.03
N ILE A 253 -8.06 -8.50 -11.54
CA ILE A 253 -9.39 -9.07 -11.30
C ILE A 253 -10.34 -8.08 -10.60
N TYR A 254 -9.81 -7.25 -9.67
CA TYR A 254 -10.60 -6.24 -8.98
C TYR A 254 -11.16 -5.14 -9.92
N GLU A 255 -10.39 -4.66 -10.89
CA GLU A 255 -10.87 -3.64 -11.85
C GLU A 255 -11.88 -4.20 -12.83
N GLU A 256 -11.70 -5.46 -13.26
CA GLU A 256 -12.65 -6.18 -14.12
C GLU A 256 -14.01 -6.34 -13.41
N HIS A 257 -14.01 -6.66 -12.12
CA HIS A 257 -15.25 -6.74 -11.31
C HIS A 257 -15.90 -5.37 -11.06
N VAL A 258 -15.13 -4.28 -10.97
CA VAL A 258 -15.68 -2.92 -10.93
C VAL A 258 -16.25 -2.49 -12.29
N GLN A 259 -15.91 -3.20 -13.39
CA GLN A 259 -16.36 -2.89 -14.75
C GLN A 259 -17.49 -3.78 -15.31
N SER A 260 -17.84 -4.93 -14.71
CA SER A 260 -18.89 -5.83 -15.22
C SER A 260 -19.73 -6.44 -14.08
N SER A 261 -21.04 -6.21 -13.94
CA SER A 261 -22.16 -6.87 -14.67
C SER A 261 -22.05 -6.92 -16.21
N PRO A 262 -22.47 -8.02 -16.84
CA PRO A 262 -21.72 -9.26 -17.09
C PRO A 262 -20.90 -9.24 -18.40
N LEU A 263 -19.81 -10.02 -18.41
CA LEU A 263 -19.03 -10.50 -19.57
C LEU A 263 -18.38 -9.45 -20.49
N VAL A 264 -17.05 -9.58 -20.65
CA VAL A 264 -16.31 -9.70 -21.93
C VAL A 264 -14.93 -8.99 -21.92
N ASN A 265 -13.93 -9.84 -22.15
CA ASN A 265 -12.63 -9.72 -22.81
C ASN A 265 -11.57 -8.66 -22.41
N LEU A 266 -10.42 -9.24 -22.05
CA LEU A 266 -9.12 -8.62 -21.87
C LEU A 266 -8.37 -8.54 -23.21
N TYR A 267 -7.98 -7.34 -23.62
CA TYR A 267 -6.99 -7.12 -24.69
C TYR A 267 -5.70 -6.57 -24.06
N LEU A 268 -4.58 -7.24 -24.33
CA LEU A 268 -3.23 -6.83 -23.98
C LEU A 268 -2.74 -5.76 -24.98
N GLY A 269 -2.43 -4.56 -24.49
CA GLY A 269 -1.70 -3.53 -25.23
C GLY A 269 -0.21 -3.55 -24.86
N ALA A 270 0.62 -3.71 -25.89
CA ALA A 270 2.06 -3.93 -25.83
C ALA A 270 2.89 -2.69 -25.46
N GLN A 271 4.15 -2.99 -25.18
CA GLN A 271 5.28 -2.16 -24.75
C GLN A 271 5.54 -0.92 -25.63
N LEU A 272 5.95 0.17 -24.97
CA LEU A 272 6.75 1.24 -25.57
C LEU A 272 8.23 0.99 -25.22
N LEU A 273 8.87 0.06 -25.94
CA LEU A 273 10.24 0.15 -26.42
C LEU A 273 10.26 -0.63 -27.75
N GLN A 274 10.86 -0.03 -28.78
CA GLN A 274 10.78 -0.40 -30.20
C GLN A 274 11.38 -1.80 -30.55
N PRO A 275 11.22 -2.29 -31.80
CA PRO A 275 10.92 -3.68 -32.12
C PRO A 275 12.13 -4.60 -32.02
N PHE A 276 11.92 -5.72 -31.33
CA PHE A 276 12.71 -6.93 -31.48
C PHE A 276 12.18 -7.69 -32.71
N ARG A 277 13.09 -8.08 -33.59
CA ARG A 277 12.77 -8.64 -34.92
C ARG A 277 12.33 -10.10 -34.83
N ASP A 278 11.82 -10.60 -35.94
CA ASP A 278 10.96 -11.77 -36.14
C ASP A 278 11.46 -13.17 -35.70
N ASP A 279 12.50 -13.33 -34.88
CA ASP A 279 13.00 -14.65 -34.39
C ASP A 279 13.53 -14.59 -32.94
N GLU A 280 12.92 -13.81 -32.05
CA GLU A 280 13.51 -13.51 -30.75
C GLU A 280 12.92 -14.28 -29.55
N TYR A 281 13.77 -15.16 -28.99
CA TYR A 281 13.54 -15.81 -27.71
C TYR A 281 13.54 -14.79 -26.56
N MET A 282 12.50 -14.80 -25.73
CA MET A 282 12.45 -14.00 -24.50
C MET A 282 13.04 -14.79 -23.32
N VAL A 283 14.18 -14.34 -22.79
CA VAL A 283 14.82 -14.96 -21.61
C VAL A 283 14.37 -14.26 -20.32
N ILE A 284 13.74 -15.01 -19.41
CA ILE A 284 13.31 -14.52 -18.10
C ILE A 284 14.19 -15.15 -17.00
N ILE A 285 14.94 -14.34 -16.26
CA ILE A 285 15.78 -14.80 -15.15
C ILE A 285 15.07 -14.56 -13.82
N VAL A 286 14.69 -15.63 -13.11
CA VAL A 286 14.03 -15.56 -11.80
C VAL A 286 15.06 -15.74 -10.68
N ARG A 287 15.33 -14.70 -9.87
CA ARG A 287 16.27 -14.74 -8.73
C ARG A 287 15.52 -14.62 -7.39
N GLY A 288 16.05 -15.22 -6.32
CA GLY A 288 15.46 -15.14 -4.97
C GLY A 288 15.93 -16.25 -4.02
N LEU A 289 15.62 -16.09 -2.72
CA LEU A 289 16.05 -17.00 -1.64
C LEU A 289 15.58 -18.46 -1.86
N PRO A 290 16.31 -19.47 -1.37
CA PRO A 290 15.83 -20.86 -1.36
C PRO A 290 14.43 -20.96 -0.72
N GLY A 291 13.52 -21.74 -1.32
CA GLY A 291 12.15 -21.89 -0.83
C GLY A 291 11.18 -20.74 -1.15
N SER A 292 11.62 -19.65 -1.78
CA SER A 292 10.75 -18.49 -2.09
C SER A 292 9.74 -18.71 -3.24
N GLY A 293 9.48 -19.96 -3.64
CA GLY A 293 8.50 -20.29 -4.68
C GLY A 293 8.91 -20.00 -6.13
N LYS A 294 10.19 -19.79 -6.44
CA LYS A 294 10.67 -19.47 -7.80
C LYS A 294 10.30 -20.51 -8.84
N SER A 295 10.56 -21.78 -8.52
CA SER A 295 10.26 -22.91 -9.41
C SER A 295 8.75 -23.07 -9.61
N THR A 296 7.95 -22.85 -8.55
CA THR A 296 6.49 -22.79 -8.63
C THR A 296 6.03 -21.67 -9.57
N PHE A 297 6.58 -20.46 -9.42
CA PHE A 297 6.27 -19.32 -10.28
C PHE A 297 6.61 -19.59 -11.74
N ALA A 298 7.80 -20.15 -12.02
CA ALA A 298 8.21 -20.50 -13.39
C ALA A 298 7.26 -21.52 -14.03
N VAL A 299 6.84 -22.55 -13.30
CA VAL A 299 5.87 -23.55 -13.79
C VAL A 299 4.50 -22.91 -14.05
N THR A 300 4.00 -22.08 -13.12
CA THR A 300 2.71 -21.38 -13.32
C THR A 300 2.76 -20.43 -14.52
N LEU A 301 3.87 -19.72 -14.72
CA LEU A 301 4.07 -18.88 -15.90
C LEU A 301 4.11 -19.71 -17.18
N GLY A 302 4.77 -20.87 -17.14
CA GLY A 302 4.80 -21.83 -18.25
C GLY A 302 3.41 -22.30 -18.67
N MET A 303 2.61 -22.80 -17.72
CA MET A 303 1.22 -23.22 -17.98
C MET A 303 0.40 -22.09 -18.62
N TYR A 304 0.56 -20.86 -18.12
CA TYR A 304 -0.12 -19.68 -18.66
C TYR A 304 0.29 -19.35 -20.11
N LEU A 305 1.56 -19.58 -20.47
CA LEU A 305 2.08 -19.39 -21.84
C LEU A 305 1.59 -20.50 -22.78
N GLU A 306 1.57 -21.75 -22.30
CA GLU A 306 1.07 -22.91 -23.04
C GLU A 306 -0.41 -22.76 -23.43
N GLU A 307 -1.25 -22.30 -22.50
CA GLU A 307 -2.66 -21.96 -22.76
C GLU A 307 -2.86 -20.94 -23.91
N ARG A 308 -1.82 -20.19 -24.26
CA ARG A 308 -1.81 -19.16 -25.30
C ARG A 308 -1.05 -19.58 -26.55
N GLY A 309 -0.63 -20.84 -26.63
CA GLY A 309 0.14 -21.36 -27.76
C GLY A 309 1.54 -20.78 -27.87
N ILE A 310 2.10 -20.27 -26.77
CA ILE A 310 3.47 -19.75 -26.72
C ILE A 310 4.38 -20.86 -26.20
N SER A 311 5.36 -21.29 -26.99
CA SER A 311 6.37 -22.24 -26.55
C SER A 311 7.26 -21.60 -25.49
N PHE A 312 7.59 -22.38 -24.47
CA PHE A 312 8.48 -21.95 -23.39
C PHE A 312 9.28 -23.15 -22.89
N ASP A 313 10.47 -22.86 -22.36
CA ASP A 313 11.33 -23.83 -21.70
C ASP A 313 11.71 -23.31 -20.32
N ILE A 314 11.78 -24.22 -19.34
CA ILE A 314 12.21 -23.90 -17.96
C ILE A 314 13.52 -24.60 -17.68
N CYS A 315 14.61 -23.82 -17.58
CA CYS A 315 15.86 -24.28 -17.00
C CYS A 315 15.81 -24.01 -15.48
N SER A 316 15.74 -25.07 -14.68
CA SER A 316 15.88 -24.99 -13.23
C SER A 316 16.90 -26.00 -12.72
N ALA A 317 17.91 -25.51 -12.01
CA ALA A 317 18.87 -26.36 -11.30
C ALA A 317 18.20 -27.18 -10.18
N ASP A 318 17.01 -26.78 -9.71
CA ASP A 318 16.26 -27.54 -8.70
C ASP A 318 15.85 -28.92 -9.22
N ARG A 319 15.62 -29.07 -10.54
CA ARG A 319 15.28 -30.36 -11.17
C ARG A 319 16.36 -31.43 -10.93
N PHE A 320 17.62 -31.01 -10.88
CA PHE A 320 18.73 -31.91 -10.56
C PHE A 320 18.62 -32.51 -9.15
N PHE A 321 17.97 -31.81 -8.23
CA PHE A 321 17.78 -32.21 -6.83
C PHE A 321 16.41 -32.83 -6.56
N GLU A 322 15.53 -33.02 -7.54
CA GLU A 322 14.26 -33.73 -7.33
C GLU A 322 14.46 -35.21 -6.99
N SER A 323 15.54 -35.81 -7.51
CA SER A 323 15.94 -37.21 -7.24
C SER A 323 17.13 -37.34 -6.29
N ARG A 324 17.69 -36.22 -5.81
CA ARG A 324 18.94 -36.17 -5.03
C ARG A 324 18.81 -35.24 -3.85
N LYS A 325 19.33 -35.62 -2.69
CA LYS A 325 19.41 -34.69 -1.56
C LYS A 325 20.30 -33.50 -1.91
N PHE A 326 19.83 -32.29 -1.63
CA PHE A 326 20.61 -31.07 -1.86
C PHE A 326 21.98 -31.14 -1.17
N SER A 327 23.03 -30.81 -1.92
CA SER A 327 24.40 -30.70 -1.43
C SER A 327 25.14 -29.58 -2.16
N PRO A 328 25.76 -28.62 -1.44
CA PRO A 328 26.48 -27.51 -2.07
C PRO A 328 27.59 -27.93 -3.04
N CYS A 329 28.26 -29.07 -2.79
CA CYS A 329 29.31 -29.56 -3.68
C CYS A 329 28.80 -30.03 -5.05
N LEU A 330 27.50 -30.30 -5.17
CA LEU A 330 26.87 -30.74 -6.41
C LEU A 330 26.28 -29.57 -7.23
N LEU A 331 26.40 -28.32 -6.78
CA LEU A 331 25.85 -27.16 -7.48
C LEU A 331 26.43 -26.98 -8.89
N ARG A 332 27.72 -27.28 -9.07
CA ARG A 332 28.37 -27.23 -10.37
C ARG A 332 27.74 -28.24 -11.34
N GLU A 333 27.59 -29.48 -10.89
CA GLU A 333 26.92 -30.54 -11.67
C GLU A 333 25.46 -30.18 -11.96
N ALA A 334 24.75 -29.55 -11.02
CA ALA A 334 23.38 -29.10 -11.22
C ALA A 334 23.26 -28.01 -12.29
N HIS A 335 24.22 -27.08 -12.35
CA HIS A 335 24.27 -26.06 -13.41
C HIS A 335 24.65 -26.67 -14.77
N GLU A 336 25.60 -27.60 -14.81
CA GLU A 336 25.97 -28.33 -16.03
C GLU A 336 24.79 -29.18 -16.54
N PHE A 337 24.04 -29.84 -15.65
CA PHE A 337 22.80 -30.54 -15.98
C PHE A 337 21.74 -29.60 -16.59
N CYS A 338 21.47 -28.45 -15.96
CA CYS A 338 20.51 -27.47 -16.49
C CYS A 338 20.95 -26.96 -17.88
N ARG A 339 22.23 -26.65 -18.05
CA ARG A 339 22.78 -26.21 -19.32
C ARG A 339 22.59 -27.25 -20.42
N ASN A 340 22.98 -28.50 -20.16
CA ASN A 340 22.88 -29.58 -21.14
C ASN A 340 21.42 -29.86 -21.54
N SER A 341 20.47 -29.68 -20.62
CA SER A 341 19.04 -29.86 -20.91
C SER A 341 18.42 -28.81 -21.84
N MET A 342 19.13 -27.70 -22.09
CA MET A 342 18.70 -26.63 -22.99
C MET A 342 19.43 -26.64 -24.34
N GLU A 343 20.53 -27.39 -24.45
CA GLU A 343 21.33 -27.53 -25.68
C GLU A 343 20.85 -28.72 -26.55
N THR A 344 19.96 -29.57 -26.03
CA THR A 344 19.29 -30.68 -26.74
C THR A 344 17.88 -30.31 -27.13
#